data_AF-A0A3D5BQ53-F1
#
_entry.id   AF-A0A3D5BQ53-F1
#
_cell.length_a   1.000
_cell.length_b   1.000
_cell.length_c   1.000
_cell.angle_alpha   90.00
_cell.angle_beta   90.00
_cell.angle_gamma   90.00
#
_symmetry.space_group_name_H-M   'P 1'
#
loop_
_entity.id
_entity.type
_entity.pdbx_description
1 polymer ?
#
loop_
_entity_poly.entity_id
_entity_poly.type
_entity_poly.pdbx_seq_one_letter_code
_entity_poly.pdbx_strand_id
1 'polypeptide(L)' 'MCVVCRQRFYKDELLRFVCPVHGELTLTADSTGKLPGRGFYLCRDAACRNRFERFKGWQKKCKGVGNVH' A
#
# COMPACT_ATOMS: atom_id res chain seq x y z
N MET A 1 -4.02 -7.21 8.29
CA MET A 1 -2.82 -8.00 7.93
C MET A 1 -1.81 -7.08 7.25
N CYS A 2 -0.62 -6.91 7.83
CA CYS A 2 0.43 -6.11 7.21
C CYS A 2 0.98 -6.78 5.95
N VAL A 3 1.14 -6.04 4.86
CA VAL A 3 1.67 -6.57 3.58
C VAL A 3 3.17 -6.86 3.64
N VAL A 4 3.88 -6.25 4.59
CA VAL A 4 5.33 -6.41 4.78
C VAL A 4 5.65 -7.57 5.72
N CYS A 5 5.30 -7.47 7.00
CA CYS A 5 5.64 -8.50 7.99
C CYS A 5 4.67 -9.69 8.04
N ARG A 6 3.55 -9.62 7.31
CA ARG A 6 2.55 -10.70 7.24
C ARG A 6 1.94 -11.08 8.61
N GLN A 7 1.99 -10.17 9.59
CA GLN A 7 1.31 -10.30 10.88
C GLN A 7 -0.09 -9.67 10.86
N ARG A 8 -0.99 -10.22 11.68
CA ARG A 8 -2.35 -9.70 11.89
C ARG A 8 -2.31 -8.58 12.92
N PHE A 9 -3.16 -7.58 12.71
CA PHE A 9 -3.30 -6.38 13.55
C PHE A 9 -4.77 -5.97 13.51
N TYR A 10 -5.20 -5.17 14.48
CA TYR A 10 -6.50 -4.53 14.40
C TYR A 10 -6.55 -3.55 13.22
N LYS A 11 -7.77 -3.22 12.77
CA LYS A 11 -7.97 -2.44 11.54
C LYS A 11 -7.44 -1.01 11.66
N ASP A 12 -7.62 -0.40 12.83
CA ASP A 12 -7.17 0.94 13.22
C ASP A 12 -5.64 1.05 13.43
N GLU A 13 -4.98 -0.07 13.68
CA GLU A 13 -3.52 -0.16 13.74
C GLU A 13 -2.86 -0.24 12.34
N LEU A 14 -3.66 -0.42 11.30
CA LEU A 14 -3.19 -0.54 9.92
C LEU A 14 -3.41 0.75 9.13
N LEU A 15 -2.32 1.25 8.56
CA LEU A 15 -2.35 2.29 7.54
C LEU A 15 -2.77 1.68 6.21
N ARG A 16 -3.82 2.22 5.58
CA ARG A 16 -4.28 1.79 4.26
C ARG A 16 -3.63 2.63 3.17
N PHE A 17 -3.20 1.95 2.12
CA PHE A 17 -2.72 2.55 0.88
C PHE A 17 -3.48 1.94 -0.30
N VAL A 18 -3.70 2.72 -1.36
CA VAL A 18 -4.33 2.25 -2.61
C VAL A 18 -3.37 2.39 -3.78
N CYS A 19 -3.75 1.77 -4.90
CA CYS A 19 -3.01 1.90 -6.15
C CYS A 19 -2.79 3.38 -6.50
N PRO A 20 -1.62 3.71 -7.08
CA PRO A 20 -1.30 5.10 -7.40
C PRO A 20 -2.28 5.66 -8.44
N VAL A 21 -2.50 6.96 -8.37
CA VAL A 21 -3.21 7.73 -9.40
C VAL A 21 -2.19 8.36 -10.34
N HIS A 22 -2.55 8.56 -11.61
CA HIS A 22 -1.78 9.36 -12.58
C HIS A 22 -0.29 8.97 -12.78
N GLY A 23 0.05 7.68 -12.83
CA GLY A 23 1.40 7.24 -13.19
C GLY A 23 2.46 7.42 -12.09
N GLU A 24 2.03 7.74 -10.86
CA GLU A 24 2.92 7.75 -9.71
C GLU A 24 3.54 6.36 -9.44
N LEU A 25 4.82 6.36 -9.03
CA LEU A 25 5.57 5.14 -8.70
C LEU A 25 5.48 4.75 -7.23
N THR A 26 4.51 5.31 -6.50
CA THR A 26 4.30 5.14 -5.06
C THR A 26 2.83 4.98 -4.74
N LEU A 27 2.50 4.08 -3.81
CA LEU A 27 1.11 3.89 -3.38
C LEU A 27 0.55 5.14 -2.69
N THR A 28 -0.71 5.47 -2.97
CA THR A 28 -1.40 6.61 -2.38
C THR A 28 -1.93 6.25 -0.99
N ALA A 29 -1.64 7.06 0.03
CA ALA A 29 -2.19 6.85 1.37
C ALA A 29 -3.70 7.10 1.41
N ASP A 30 -4.45 6.26 2.11
CA ASP A 30 -5.88 6.43 2.34
C ASP A 30 -6.20 6.39 3.84
N SER A 31 -6.23 7.56 4.47
CA SER A 31 -6.65 7.71 5.86
C SER A 31 -8.17 7.52 6.06
N THR A 32 -8.97 7.70 5.01
CA THR A 32 -10.44 7.63 5.10
C THR A 32 -10.97 6.21 5.00
N GLY A 33 -10.21 5.30 4.39
CA GLY A 33 -10.64 3.95 4.06
C GLY A 33 -11.65 3.90 2.90
N LYS A 34 -11.95 5.03 2.25
CA LYS A 34 -13.01 5.17 1.24
C LYS A 34 -12.48 5.22 -0.19
N LEU A 35 -11.16 5.34 -0.39
CA LEU A 35 -10.62 5.43 -1.76
C LEU A 35 -10.84 4.11 -2.52
N PRO A 36 -11.30 4.17 -3.78
CA PRO A 36 -11.59 3.00 -4.58
C PRO A 36 -10.32 2.21 -4.92
N GLY A 37 -10.49 0.92 -5.25
CA GLY A 37 -9.40 0.05 -5.67
C GLY A 37 -8.82 -0.83 -4.56
N ARG A 38 -7.77 -1.58 -4.93
CA ARG A 38 -7.15 -2.57 -4.05
C ARG A 38 -6.36 -1.89 -2.93
N GLY A 39 -6.73 -2.21 -1.68
CA GLY A 39 -6.01 -1.75 -0.49
C GLY A 39 -4.78 -2.60 -0.16
N PHE A 40 -3.72 -1.93 0.27
CA PHE A 40 -2.50 -2.47 0.86
C PHE A 40 -2.39 -1.92 2.28
N TYR A 41 -2.17 -2.80 3.25
CA TYR A 41 -2.21 -2.43 4.67
C TYR A 41 -0.83 -2.56 5.27
N LEU A 42 -0.37 -1.54 6.00
CA LEU A 42 0.93 -1.48 6.65
C LEU A 42 0.73 -1.25 8.16
N CYS A 43 1.42 -2.01 9.00
CA CYS A 43 1.42 -1.73 10.44
C CYS A 43 2.32 -0.53 10.78
N ARG A 44 2.21 -0.01 12.01
CA ARG A 44 2.94 1.18 12.48
C ARG A 44 4.41 0.91 12.84
N ASP A 45 4.88 -0.33 12.69
CA ASP A 45 6.25 -0.72 12.96
C ASP A 45 7.23 -0.03 11.99
N ALA A 46 8.27 0.60 12.53
CA ALA A 46 9.26 1.34 11.75
C ALA A 46 10.04 0.47 10.75
N ALA A 47 10.36 -0.78 11.10
CA ALA A 47 11.02 -1.71 10.19
C ALA A 47 10.10 -2.15 9.05
N CYS A 48 8.77 -2.17 9.28
CA CYS A 48 7.82 -2.36 8.19
C CYS A 48 7.74 -1.13 7.28
N ARG A 49 7.75 0.08 7.85
CA ARG A 49 7.75 1.33 7.09
C ARG A 49 8.96 1.44 6.16
N ASN A 50 10.16 1.21 6.67
CA ASN A 50 11.40 1.28 5.88
C ASN A 50 11.39 0.26 4.72
N ARG A 51 10.89 -0.96 4.97
CA ARG A 51 10.73 -1.97 3.91
C ARG A 51 9.65 -1.62 2.90
N PHE A 52 8.60 -0.90 3.32
CA PHE A 52 7.49 -0.51 2.46
C PHE A 52 7.91 0.48 1.37
N GLU A 53 8.89 1.34 1.62
CA GLU A 53 9.43 2.31 0.63
C GLU A 53 9.93 1.61 -0.65
N ARG A 54 10.50 0.42 -0.50
CA ARG A 54 11.03 -0.39 -1.61
C ARG A 54 10.08 -1.51 -2.04
N PHE A 55 8.91 -1.61 -1.42
CA PHE A 55 7.95 -2.66 -1.72
C PHE A 55 7.32 -2.45 -3.10
N LYS A 56 7.57 -3.38 -4.03
CA LYS A 56 7.02 -3.35 -5.40
C LYS A 56 5.92 -4.39 -5.65
N GLY A 57 5.51 -5.14 -4.62
CA GLY A 57 4.49 -6.20 -4.74
C GLY A 57 3.09 -5.71 -5.10
N TRP A 58 2.89 -4.40 -5.21
CA TRP A 58 1.67 -3.75 -5.68
C TRP A 58 1.63 -3.54 -7.20
N GLN A 59 2.77 -3.44 -7.89
CA GLN A 59 2.83 -3.07 -9.32
C GLN A 59 2.01 -4.02 -10.20
N LYS A 60 2.18 -5.34 -10.02
CA LYS A 60 1.41 -6.35 -10.76
C LYS A 60 -0.07 -6.45 -10.36
N LYS A 61 -0.47 -5.79 -9.27
CA LYS A 61 -1.81 -5.88 -8.69
C LYS A 61 -2.66 -4.65 -8.98
N CYS A 62 -2.04 -3.56 -9.38
CA CYS A 62 -2.70 -2.32 -9.76
C CYS A 62 -2.80 -2.28 -11.28
N LYS A 63 -4.01 -2.36 -11.82
CA LYS A 63 -4.27 -2.20 -13.25
C LYS A 63 -4.35 -0.70 -13.57
N GLY A 64 -3.81 -0.25 -14.69
CA GLY A 64 -3.95 1.14 -15.15
C GLY A 64 -3.03 2.16 -14.47
N VAL A 65 -2.17 1.75 -13.52
CA VAL A 65 -0.92 2.47 -13.27
C VAL A 65 -0.08 2.17 -14.50
N GLY A 66 -0.02 3.13 -15.42
CA GLY A 66 0.47 2.93 -16.78
C GLY A 66 1.76 2.12 -16.81
N ASN A 67 1.94 1.37 -17.90
CA ASN A 67 3.26 0.90 -18.29
C ASN A 67 4.19 2.12 -18.30
N VAL A 68 4.89 2.36 -17.20
CA VAL A 68 6.02 3.28 -17.16
C VAL A 68 7.13 2.48 -17.82
N HIS A 69 7.22 2.65 -19.14
CA HIS A 69 8.31 2.18 -19.97
C HIS A 69 9.63 2.77 -19.49
#